data_AF-A0A1W1CMN2-F1
#
_entry.id   AF-A0A1W1CMN2-F1
#
_cell.length_a   1.000
_cell.length_b   1.000
_cell.length_c   1.000
_cell.angle_alpha   90.00
_cell.angle_beta   90.00
_cell.angle_gamma   90.00
#
_symmetry.space_group_name_H-M   'P 1'
#
loop_
_entity.id
_entity.type
_entity.pdbx_description
1 polymer ?
#
loop_
_entity_poly.entity_id
_entity_poly.type
_entity_poly.pdbx_seq_one_letter_code
_entity_poly.pdbx_strand_id
1 'polypeptide(L)'
;MKGGKMKNILLLLFIVVSLQAKIDFSKHIDGVADVSLSVTNVASNDFLNLRESPSSKSKSLYHIPYDAKNLITNDRDILKKIGKNVWVSVRLGFAEGFYNGWVKAKYLKLYEKFNISVAQDLAVVYPEFLNAQKTKDGWIQITDKMDFEHYSGCDESDEPQLLDELTRFDIRLKVYNSLLDAFYDDKLNDLTVYDRVTIRGWFREDSKGFVKRVNLYGLRGYRNTIGAEGCGVNRYYFKINGKILVIVEPFDMNPPIIKDNKSLPQGIKFDDKGEIMRYIIKNLRVF
;
A
#
# COMPACT_ATOMS: atom_id res chain seq x y z
N MET A 1 -26.22 14.40 32.78
CA MET A 1 -24.92 14.74 32.16
C MET A 1 -24.57 13.69 31.10
N LYS A 2 -24.83 13.98 29.82
CA LYS A 2 -24.38 13.18 28.67
C LYS A 2 -23.57 14.10 27.76
N GLY A 3 -22.28 14.23 28.04
CA GLY A 3 -21.35 15.07 27.29
C GLY A 3 -20.00 14.36 27.17
N GLY A 4 -19.87 13.46 26.20
CA GLY A 4 -18.67 12.63 26.09
C GLY A 4 -18.34 12.09 24.68
N LYS A 5 -19.01 12.54 23.62
CA LYS A 5 -18.77 12.03 22.25
C LYS A 5 -18.14 13.02 21.27
N MET A 6 -17.86 14.26 21.68
CA MET A 6 -17.42 15.32 20.76
C MET A 6 -15.90 15.50 20.62
N LYS A 7 -15.07 14.82 21.42
CA LYS A 7 -13.60 14.99 21.37
C LYS A 7 -12.91 14.18 20.26
N ASN A 8 -13.47 13.06 19.81
CA ASN A 8 -12.82 12.22 18.80
C ASN A 8 -13.01 12.71 17.36
N ILE A 9 -14.07 13.50 17.09
CA ILE A 9 -14.33 14.02 15.74
C ILE A 9 -13.37 15.17 15.41
N LEU A 10 -12.94 15.94 16.40
CA LEU A 10 -12.07 17.10 16.20
C LEU A 10 -10.60 16.69 15.91
N LEU A 11 -10.15 15.53 16.39
CA LEU A 11 -8.77 15.03 16.16
C LEU A 11 -8.56 14.54 14.72
N LEU A 12 -9.63 14.10 14.04
CA LEU A 12 -9.59 13.66 12.64
C LEU A 12 -9.40 14.82 11.64
N LEU A 13 -9.72 16.06 12.02
CA LEU A 13 -9.74 17.21 11.11
C LEU A 13 -8.38 17.89 10.89
N PHE A 14 -7.34 17.52 11.66
CA PHE A 14 -5.99 18.10 11.54
C PHE A 14 -4.93 17.11 11.03
N ILE A 15 -5.33 16.00 10.40
CA ILE A 15 -4.36 15.16 9.72
C ILE A 15 -4.07 15.75 8.33
N VAL A 16 -3.30 16.84 8.30
CA VAL A 16 -2.55 17.21 7.09
C VAL A 16 -1.45 16.15 6.97
N VAL A 17 -1.76 15.00 6.36
CA VAL A 17 -0.76 14.00 6.02
C VAL A 17 0.15 14.62 4.96
N SER A 18 1.25 15.23 5.38
CA SER A 18 2.40 15.37 4.51
C SER A 18 2.94 13.96 4.28
N LEU A 19 2.61 13.39 3.12
CA LEU A 19 3.16 12.10 2.70
C LEU A 19 4.68 12.19 2.72
N GLN A 20 5.32 11.37 3.55
CA GLN A 20 6.77 11.38 3.76
C GLN A 20 7.50 10.59 2.66
N ALA A 21 6.80 9.69 1.96
CA ALA A 21 7.36 8.90 0.88
C ALA A 21 6.69 9.24 -0.45
N LYS A 22 7.49 9.61 -1.45
CA LYS A 22 7.11 9.59 -2.86
C LYS A 22 7.52 8.24 -3.42
N ILE A 23 6.55 7.41 -3.82
CA ILE A 23 6.82 6.10 -4.46
C ILE A 23 6.03 6.05 -5.75
N ASP A 24 6.72 5.67 -6.83
CA ASP A 24 6.10 5.52 -8.13
C ASP A 24 5.35 4.19 -8.22
N PHE A 25 4.03 4.25 -8.08
CA PHE A 25 3.15 3.09 -8.24
C PHE A 25 2.73 2.82 -9.68
N SER A 26 3.39 3.45 -10.65
CA SER A 26 3.11 3.32 -12.08
C SER A 26 2.88 1.90 -12.54
N LYS A 27 3.81 1.02 -12.22
CA LYS A 27 3.80 -0.39 -12.60
C LYS A 27 2.59 -1.20 -12.11
N HIS A 28 1.81 -0.69 -11.16
CA HIS A 28 0.61 -1.35 -10.63
C HIS A 28 -0.68 -0.98 -11.35
N ILE A 29 -0.62 0.00 -12.25
CA ILE A 29 -1.78 0.42 -13.01
C ILE A 29 -1.84 -0.45 -14.26
N ASP A 30 -2.70 -1.48 -14.23
CA ASP A 30 -2.92 -2.35 -15.38
C ASP A 30 -3.40 -1.52 -16.59
N GLY A 31 -2.78 -1.77 -17.75
CA GLY A 31 -2.81 -0.94 -18.97
C GLY A 31 -4.16 -0.83 -19.70
N VAL A 32 -5.27 -1.06 -19.00
CA VAL A 32 -6.65 -0.91 -19.51
C VAL A 32 -7.42 0.16 -18.73
N ALA A 33 -6.95 0.57 -17.55
CA ALA A 33 -7.62 1.57 -16.73
C ALA A 33 -7.16 3.01 -17.05
N ASP A 34 -8.09 3.96 -16.91
CA ASP A 34 -7.83 5.39 -16.95
C ASP A 34 -6.74 5.77 -15.92
N VAL A 35 -5.55 6.19 -16.39
CA VAL A 35 -4.41 6.52 -15.54
C VAL A 35 -4.52 7.96 -15.07
N SER A 36 -4.69 8.17 -13.76
CA SER A 36 -4.72 9.51 -13.18
C SER A 36 -3.32 10.13 -13.14
N LEU A 37 -3.22 11.38 -13.59
CA LEU A 37 -1.99 12.16 -13.75
C LEU A 37 -2.11 13.49 -13.01
N SER A 38 -0.97 14.01 -12.56
CA SER A 38 -0.87 15.36 -12.01
C SER A 38 0.29 16.12 -12.63
N VAL A 39 0.19 17.44 -12.62
CA VAL A 39 1.23 18.33 -13.13
C VAL A 39 2.42 18.36 -12.16
N THR A 40 3.62 18.39 -12.74
CA THR A 40 4.88 18.55 -12.03
C THR A 40 5.86 19.36 -12.88
N ASN A 41 6.94 19.85 -12.29
CA ASN A 41 7.99 20.61 -13.00
C ASN A 41 7.47 21.86 -13.72
N VAL A 42 6.40 22.47 -13.21
CA VAL A 42 5.85 23.77 -13.63
C VAL A 42 5.95 24.70 -12.44
N ALA A 43 6.41 25.93 -12.65
CA ALA A 43 6.54 26.92 -11.58
C ALA A 43 5.15 27.33 -11.04
N SER A 44 5.07 27.76 -9.78
CA SER A 44 3.78 28.10 -9.14
C SER A 44 3.03 29.27 -9.79
N ASN A 45 3.73 30.08 -10.59
CA ASN A 45 3.18 31.20 -11.36
C ASN A 45 3.07 30.90 -12.87
N ASP A 46 3.24 29.63 -13.27
CA ASP A 46 3.23 29.18 -14.66
C ASP A 46 2.15 28.11 -14.90
N PHE A 47 1.95 27.73 -16.15
CA PHE A 47 0.94 26.77 -16.57
C PHE A 47 1.45 25.79 -17.63
N LEU A 48 0.89 24.59 -17.62
CA LEU A 48 1.10 23.60 -18.67
C LEU A 48 0.07 23.81 -19.78
N ASN A 49 0.55 24.00 -21.02
CA ASN A 49 -0.31 24.13 -22.18
C ASN A 49 -0.86 22.76 -22.64
N LEU A 50 -2.19 22.59 -22.58
CA LEU A 50 -2.91 21.51 -23.27
C LEU A 50 -3.05 21.90 -24.74
N ARG A 51 -2.60 21.05 -25.66
CA ARG A 51 -2.59 21.37 -27.10
C ARG A 51 -3.46 20.44 -27.92
N GLU A 52 -3.92 20.93 -29.06
CA GLU A 52 -4.79 20.16 -29.97
C GLU A 52 -4.06 18.97 -30.63
N SER A 53 -2.76 19.11 -30.86
CA SER A 53 -1.91 18.09 -31.49
C SER A 53 -0.54 18.00 -30.82
N PRO A 54 0.23 16.89 -31.00
CA PRO A 54 1.51 16.67 -30.32
C PRO A 54 2.66 17.53 -30.90
N SER A 55 2.53 18.85 -30.83
CA SER A 55 3.48 19.82 -31.35
C SER A 55 3.50 21.10 -30.53
N SER A 56 4.67 21.69 -30.33
CA SER A 56 4.82 22.96 -29.61
C SER A 56 4.25 24.15 -30.39
N LYS A 57 4.05 23.98 -31.70
CA LYS A 57 3.42 24.97 -32.59
C LYS A 57 1.89 24.82 -32.67
N SER A 58 1.35 23.75 -32.10
CA SER A 58 -0.10 23.48 -32.12
C SER A 58 -0.87 24.50 -31.27
N LYS A 59 -2.12 24.75 -31.62
CA LYS A 59 -3.02 25.65 -30.87
C LYS A 59 -3.13 25.18 -29.41
N SER A 60 -3.01 26.13 -28.48
CA SER A 60 -3.31 25.87 -27.06
C SER A 60 -4.82 25.81 -26.88
N LEU A 61 -5.30 24.71 -26.32
CA LEU A 61 -6.70 24.50 -25.97
C LEU A 61 -7.00 25.04 -24.56
N TYR A 62 -6.07 24.86 -23.63
CA TYR A 62 -6.25 25.22 -22.23
C TYR A 62 -4.92 25.42 -21.49
N HIS A 63 -4.93 26.26 -20.45
CA HIS A 63 -3.80 26.49 -19.55
C HIS A 63 -4.01 25.73 -18.23
N ILE A 64 -3.34 24.60 -18.09
CA ILE A 64 -3.46 23.72 -16.93
C ILE A 64 -2.62 24.29 -15.77
N PRO A 65 -3.20 24.50 -14.58
CA PRO A 65 -2.46 24.96 -13.41
C PRO A 65 -1.30 24.03 -13.00
N TYR A 66 -0.27 24.59 -12.38
CA TYR A 66 0.95 23.86 -11.98
C TYR A 66 0.71 22.69 -11.01
N ASP A 67 -0.40 22.70 -10.27
CA ASP A 67 -0.78 21.71 -9.26
C ASP A 67 -2.01 20.88 -9.65
N ALA A 68 -2.43 20.94 -10.92
CA ALA A 68 -3.60 20.22 -11.40
C ALA A 68 -3.46 18.69 -11.23
N LYS A 69 -4.56 18.04 -10.81
CA LYS A 69 -4.65 16.62 -10.43
C LYS A 69 -5.76 15.85 -11.16
N ASN A 70 -6.40 16.52 -12.10
CA ASN A 70 -7.60 16.09 -12.84
C ASN A 70 -7.26 15.65 -14.28
N LEU A 71 -6.02 15.20 -14.51
CA LEU A 71 -5.59 14.68 -15.80
C LEU A 71 -5.75 13.17 -15.81
N ILE A 72 -6.21 12.62 -16.92
CA ILE A 72 -6.36 11.18 -17.14
C ILE A 72 -5.70 10.85 -18.48
N THR A 73 -5.06 9.69 -18.60
CA THR A 73 -4.63 9.17 -19.90
C THR A 73 -4.98 7.70 -20.05
N ASN A 74 -5.22 7.29 -21.29
CA ASN A 74 -5.46 5.90 -21.68
C ASN A 74 -4.24 5.37 -22.47
N ASP A 75 -3.13 6.11 -22.47
CA ASP A 75 -1.88 5.72 -23.11
C ASP A 75 -1.24 4.56 -22.34
N ARG A 76 -1.30 3.36 -22.92
CA ARG A 76 -0.79 2.11 -22.31
C ARG A 76 0.69 2.15 -21.96
N ASP A 77 1.47 3.00 -22.64
CA ASP A 77 2.91 3.15 -22.42
C ASP A 77 3.24 4.38 -21.57
N ILE A 78 2.27 5.00 -20.90
CA ILE A 78 2.48 6.24 -20.14
C ILE A 78 3.63 6.13 -19.13
N LEU A 79 3.78 4.98 -18.47
CA LEU A 79 4.83 4.76 -17.47
C LEU A 79 6.23 4.90 -18.08
N LYS A 80 6.41 4.51 -19.34
CA LYS A 80 7.68 4.66 -20.08
C LYS A 80 7.90 6.08 -20.58
N LYS A 81 6.85 6.92 -20.60
CA LYS A 81 6.83 8.27 -21.17
C LYS A 81 6.97 9.35 -20.10
N ILE A 82 6.46 9.13 -18.89
CA ILE A 82 6.55 10.07 -17.75
C ILE A 82 7.99 10.55 -17.54
N GLY A 83 8.14 11.85 -17.28
CA GLY A 83 9.45 12.49 -17.11
C GLY A 83 10.21 12.76 -18.41
N LYS A 84 9.80 12.18 -19.56
CA LYS A 84 10.49 12.35 -20.85
C LYS A 84 9.89 13.47 -21.70
N ASN A 85 10.67 14.02 -22.62
CA ASN A 85 10.23 15.09 -23.52
C ASN A 85 9.37 14.58 -24.71
N VAL A 86 8.43 13.68 -24.45
CA VAL A 86 7.51 13.09 -25.42
C VAL A 86 6.09 13.62 -25.22
N TRP A 87 5.28 13.61 -26.27
CA TRP A 87 3.88 14.00 -26.17
C TRP A 87 3.02 12.83 -25.71
N VAL A 88 2.03 13.13 -24.86
CA VAL A 88 1.06 12.17 -24.34
C VAL A 88 -0.32 12.77 -24.51
N SER A 89 -1.26 11.95 -24.97
CA SER A 89 -2.68 12.29 -25.03
C SER A 89 -3.27 12.23 -23.63
N VAL A 90 -3.96 13.29 -23.22
CA VAL A 90 -4.60 13.41 -21.90
C VAL A 90 -6.02 13.93 -22.05
N ARG A 91 -6.88 13.49 -21.12
CA ARG A 91 -8.21 14.05 -20.85
C ARG A 91 -8.11 14.88 -19.57
N LEU A 92 -8.47 16.15 -19.64
CA LEU A 92 -8.54 17.06 -18.50
C LEU A 92 -10.00 17.22 -18.08
N GLY A 93 -10.37 16.72 -16.90
CA GLY A 93 -11.75 16.70 -16.42
C GLY A 93 -12.17 17.94 -15.62
N PHE A 94 -13.41 18.38 -15.78
CA PHE A 94 -14.05 19.50 -15.06
C PHE A 94 -15.43 19.06 -14.54
N ALA A 95 -16.06 19.87 -13.70
CA ALA A 95 -17.41 19.60 -13.21
C ALA A 95 -18.44 19.52 -14.35
N GLU A 96 -18.25 20.31 -15.41
CA GLU A 96 -19.20 20.46 -16.51
C GLU A 96 -18.79 19.70 -17.80
N GLY A 97 -17.67 18.97 -17.79
CA GLY A 97 -17.19 18.27 -18.98
C GLY A 97 -15.69 17.96 -18.96
N PHE A 98 -15.08 17.85 -20.13
CA PHE A 98 -13.64 17.58 -20.25
C PHE A 98 -13.06 18.17 -21.53
N TYR A 99 -11.74 18.39 -21.55
CA TYR A 99 -10.96 18.65 -22.75
C TYR A 99 -10.05 17.46 -23.05
N ASN A 100 -9.99 17.05 -24.31
CA ASN A 100 -8.97 16.11 -24.80
C ASN A 100 -7.85 16.90 -25.48
N GLY A 101 -6.61 16.52 -25.26
CA GLY A 101 -5.47 17.15 -25.93
C GLY A 101 -4.14 16.48 -25.62
N TRP A 102 -3.07 17.17 -25.94
CA TRP A 102 -1.70 16.68 -25.82
C TRP A 102 -0.87 17.58 -24.92
N VAL A 103 -0.08 16.95 -24.05
CA VAL A 103 0.89 17.62 -23.18
C VAL A 103 2.23 16.91 -23.25
N LYS A 104 3.30 17.59 -22.80
CA LYS A 104 4.63 16.96 -22.67
C LYS A 104 4.72 16.16 -21.38
N ALA A 105 5.09 14.90 -21.47
CA ALA A 105 5.16 13.96 -20.36
C ALA A 105 6.20 14.32 -19.28
N LYS A 106 7.19 15.15 -19.59
CA LYS A 106 8.15 15.72 -18.62
C LYS A 106 7.51 16.62 -17.56
N TYR A 107 6.29 17.11 -17.82
CA TYR A 107 5.48 17.89 -16.88
C TYR A 107 4.39 17.06 -16.21
N LEU A 108 4.39 15.76 -16.42
CA LEU A 108 3.44 14.84 -15.82
C LEU A 108 4.16 13.94 -14.83
N LYS A 109 3.44 13.62 -13.77
CA LYS A 109 3.72 12.48 -12.89
C LYS A 109 2.41 11.75 -12.68
N LEU A 110 2.48 10.51 -12.21
CA LEU A 110 1.28 9.85 -11.75
C LEU A 110 0.66 10.61 -10.60
N TYR A 111 -0.66 10.75 -10.65
CA TYR A 111 -1.38 11.25 -9.51
C TYR A 111 -1.50 10.09 -8.52
N GLU A 112 -0.67 10.12 -7.48
CA GLU A 112 -0.73 9.19 -6.36
C GLU A 112 -2.04 9.43 -5.60
N LYS A 113 -3.11 8.75 -6.02
CA LYS A 113 -4.32 8.66 -5.22
C LYS A 113 -4.07 7.69 -4.08
N PHE A 114 -4.37 8.14 -2.87
CA PHE A 114 -4.24 7.36 -1.66
C PHE A 114 -5.55 7.37 -0.91
N ASN A 115 -5.81 6.28 -0.22
CA ASN A 115 -6.89 6.14 0.72
C ASN A 115 -6.32 6.13 2.15
N ILE A 116 -7.18 6.40 3.12
CA ILE A 116 -6.83 6.38 4.53
C ILE A 116 -7.83 5.48 5.27
N SER A 117 -7.31 4.52 6.04
CA SER A 117 -8.10 3.71 6.96
C SER A 117 -7.67 4.01 8.38
N VAL A 118 -8.64 4.22 9.27
CA VAL A 118 -8.41 4.58 10.68
C VAL A 118 -9.11 3.59 11.60
N ALA A 119 -8.38 2.98 12.52
CA ALA A 119 -8.91 2.08 13.54
C ALA A 119 -8.20 2.32 14.87
N GLN A 120 -8.97 2.59 15.92
CA GLN A 120 -8.45 2.90 17.26
C GLN A 120 -7.36 3.99 17.19
N ASP A 121 -6.12 3.64 17.54
CA ASP A 121 -4.96 4.51 17.60
C ASP A 121 -4.06 4.44 16.36
N LEU A 122 -4.59 3.92 15.25
CA LEU A 122 -3.85 3.72 14.01
C LEU A 122 -4.55 4.40 12.83
N ALA A 123 -3.81 5.24 12.11
CA ALA A 123 -4.18 5.69 10.77
C ALA A 123 -3.17 5.14 9.75
N VAL A 124 -3.67 4.47 8.72
CA VAL A 124 -2.87 3.87 7.65
C VAL A 124 -3.22 4.53 6.33
N VAL A 125 -2.19 5.03 5.65
CA VAL A 125 -2.30 5.63 4.32
C VAL A 125 -1.77 4.63 3.30
N TYR A 126 -2.56 4.35 2.27
CA TYR A 126 -2.25 3.30 1.30
C TYR A 126 -2.69 3.70 -0.12
N PRO A 127 -2.04 3.15 -1.16
CA PRO A 127 -2.42 3.43 -2.54
C PRO A 127 -3.88 3.06 -2.86
N GLU A 128 -4.56 3.84 -3.71
CA GLU A 128 -5.98 3.65 -4.02
C GLU A 128 -6.30 2.28 -4.66
N PHE A 129 -5.35 1.68 -5.38
CA PHE A 129 -5.54 0.36 -6.00
C PHE A 129 -5.60 -0.79 -4.99
N LEU A 130 -5.25 -0.56 -3.71
CA LEU A 130 -5.41 -1.55 -2.65
C LEU A 130 -6.77 -1.40 -1.98
N ASN A 131 -7.30 -2.53 -1.53
CA ASN A 131 -8.50 -2.58 -0.72
C ASN A 131 -8.13 -2.56 0.76
N ALA A 132 -8.95 -1.90 1.60
CA ALA A 132 -8.80 -2.00 3.05
C ALA A 132 -10.11 -2.38 3.73
N GLN A 133 -10.01 -3.30 4.68
CA GLN A 133 -11.12 -3.74 5.52
C GLN A 133 -10.76 -3.55 6.99
N LYS A 134 -11.70 -3.02 7.78
CA LYS A 134 -11.58 -2.98 9.23
C LYS A 134 -12.29 -4.19 9.82
N THR A 135 -11.58 -4.97 10.62
CA THR A 135 -12.21 -6.09 11.34
C THR A 135 -12.85 -5.60 12.63
N LYS A 136 -13.78 -6.39 13.18
CA LYS A 136 -14.43 -6.08 14.47
C LYS A 136 -13.42 -5.97 15.62
N ASP A 137 -12.31 -6.70 15.52
CA ASP A 137 -11.28 -6.76 16.55
C ASP A 137 -10.23 -5.64 16.42
N GLY A 138 -10.49 -4.64 15.59
CA GLY A 138 -9.64 -3.45 15.45
C GLY A 138 -8.45 -3.60 14.50
N TRP A 139 -8.37 -4.68 13.72
CA TRP A 139 -7.36 -4.81 12.68
C TRP A 139 -7.74 -3.97 11.45
N ILE A 140 -6.75 -3.35 10.83
CA ILE A 140 -6.83 -2.85 9.46
C ILE A 140 -6.14 -3.88 8.57
N GLN A 141 -6.91 -4.56 7.72
CA GLN A 141 -6.39 -5.44 6.68
C GLN A 141 -6.29 -4.66 5.37
N ILE A 142 -5.14 -4.72 4.70
CA ILE A 142 -4.92 -4.10 3.39
C ILE A 142 -4.53 -5.21 2.43
N THR A 143 -5.32 -5.35 1.36
CA THR A 143 -5.21 -6.46 0.41
C THR A 143 -5.24 -5.98 -1.03
N ASP A 144 -4.54 -6.72 -1.88
CA ASP A 144 -4.65 -6.66 -3.33
C ASP A 144 -4.89 -8.08 -3.84
N LYS A 145 -5.98 -8.26 -4.57
CA LYS A 145 -6.43 -9.54 -5.10
C LYS A 145 -6.78 -9.36 -6.56
N MET A 146 -6.62 -10.44 -7.32
CA MET A 146 -7.03 -10.48 -8.72
C MET A 146 -7.73 -11.80 -9.02
N ASP A 147 -8.72 -11.75 -9.90
CA ASP A 147 -9.42 -12.94 -10.39
C ASP A 147 -8.43 -13.80 -11.18
N PHE A 148 -8.04 -14.94 -10.62
CA PHE A 148 -7.11 -15.89 -11.22
C PHE A 148 -7.23 -17.26 -10.55
N GLU A 149 -7.76 -18.23 -11.31
CA GLU A 149 -7.84 -19.62 -10.88
C GLU A 149 -6.45 -20.24 -10.69
N HIS A 150 -6.13 -20.67 -9.47
CA HIS A 150 -4.86 -21.32 -9.13
C HIS A 150 -5.01 -22.25 -7.93
N TYR A 151 -4.06 -23.16 -7.73
CA TYR A 151 -3.90 -23.86 -6.45
C TYR A 151 -2.87 -23.13 -5.60
N SER A 152 -3.08 -23.13 -4.28
CA SER A 152 -2.13 -22.54 -3.34
C SER A 152 -0.81 -23.31 -3.37
N GLY A 153 0.32 -22.58 -3.42
CA GLY A 153 1.64 -23.18 -3.26
C GLY A 153 1.89 -23.71 -1.84
N CYS A 154 1.02 -23.39 -0.89
CA CYS A 154 1.06 -23.86 0.50
C CYS A 154 0.12 -25.03 0.78
N ASP A 155 -0.69 -25.45 -0.19
CA ASP A 155 -1.57 -26.61 -0.05
C ASP A 155 -0.87 -27.84 -0.60
N GLU A 156 -0.17 -28.55 0.28
CA GLU A 156 0.53 -29.80 -0.03
C GLU A 156 -0.36 -31.04 0.16
N SER A 157 -1.69 -30.87 0.21
CA SER A 157 -2.61 -32.01 0.28
C SER A 157 -2.70 -32.77 -1.05
N ASP A 158 -3.14 -34.03 -0.98
CA ASP A 158 -3.34 -34.87 -2.17
C ASP A 158 -4.44 -34.31 -3.12
N GLU A 159 -5.35 -33.49 -2.59
CA GLU A 159 -6.46 -32.87 -3.31
C GLU A 159 -6.48 -31.36 -3.04
N PRO A 160 -5.54 -30.58 -3.63
CA PRO A 160 -5.38 -29.18 -3.32
C PRO A 160 -6.62 -28.38 -3.73
N GLN A 161 -7.00 -27.41 -2.89
CA GLN A 161 -8.17 -26.58 -3.14
C GLN A 161 -7.92 -25.60 -4.29
N LEU A 162 -8.84 -25.57 -5.27
CA LEU A 162 -8.85 -24.54 -6.30
C LEU A 162 -9.31 -23.20 -5.71
N LEU A 163 -8.55 -22.15 -5.97
CA LEU A 163 -8.82 -20.78 -5.54
C LEU A 163 -9.11 -19.91 -6.77
N ASP A 164 -10.17 -19.10 -6.70
CA ASP A 164 -10.59 -18.22 -7.80
C ASP A 164 -9.86 -16.87 -7.83
N GLU A 165 -9.18 -16.50 -6.72
CA GLU A 165 -8.51 -15.21 -6.56
C GLU A 165 -7.05 -15.38 -6.13
N LEU A 166 -6.11 -14.80 -6.87
CA LEU A 166 -4.71 -14.69 -6.47
C LEU A 166 -4.49 -13.45 -5.59
N THR A 167 -3.94 -13.66 -4.39
CA THR A 167 -3.57 -12.57 -3.48
C THR A 167 -2.16 -12.06 -3.80
N ARG A 168 -2.06 -10.82 -4.29
CA ARG A 168 -0.78 -10.17 -4.63
C ARG A 168 -0.16 -9.42 -3.46
N PHE A 169 -1.01 -8.92 -2.57
CA PHE A 169 -0.60 -8.18 -1.38
C PHE A 169 -1.58 -8.48 -0.25
N ASP A 170 -1.09 -8.80 0.94
CA ASP A 170 -1.91 -8.91 2.16
C ASP A 170 -1.06 -8.52 3.36
N ILE A 171 -1.54 -7.54 4.12
CA ILE A 171 -0.99 -7.17 5.42
C ILE A 171 -2.12 -6.84 6.37
N ARG A 172 -1.90 -7.07 7.66
CA ARG A 172 -2.80 -6.64 8.74
C ARG A 172 -2.03 -5.81 9.75
N LEU A 173 -2.63 -4.72 10.22
CA LEU A 173 -2.03 -3.82 11.20
C LEU A 173 -2.98 -3.57 12.36
N LYS A 174 -2.44 -3.56 13.58
CA LYS A 174 -3.17 -3.21 14.81
C LYS A 174 -2.22 -2.59 15.83
N VAL A 175 -2.74 -1.73 16.69
CA VAL A 175 -2.00 -1.09 17.79
C VAL A 175 -2.51 -1.64 19.12
N TYR A 176 -1.59 -1.92 20.03
CA TYR A 176 -1.86 -2.39 21.39
C TYR A 176 -1.22 -1.45 22.41
N ASN A 177 -1.82 -1.35 23.60
CA ASN A 177 -1.28 -0.52 24.68
C ASN A 177 0.01 -1.11 25.25
N SER A 178 0.07 -2.43 25.35
CA SER A 178 1.24 -3.15 25.80
C SER A 178 1.52 -4.35 24.91
N LEU A 179 2.72 -4.88 25.08
CA LEU A 179 3.10 -6.10 24.40
C LEU A 179 2.34 -7.32 24.93
N LEU A 180 1.99 -7.30 26.21
CA LEU A 180 1.19 -8.33 26.85
C LEU A 180 -0.20 -8.45 26.18
N ASP A 181 -0.83 -7.30 25.89
CA ASP A 181 -2.13 -7.27 25.19
C ASP A 181 -2.05 -7.91 23.80
N ALA A 182 -0.93 -7.69 23.10
CA ALA A 182 -0.71 -8.28 21.78
C ALA A 182 -0.66 -9.82 21.83
N PHE A 183 -0.05 -10.42 22.86
CA PHE A 183 -0.02 -11.88 22.99
C PHE A 183 -1.34 -12.49 23.40
N TYR A 184 -2.07 -11.80 24.28
CA TYR A 184 -3.39 -12.24 24.68
C TYR A 184 -4.32 -12.34 23.47
N ASP A 185 -4.26 -11.36 22.57
CA ASP A 185 -5.05 -11.34 21.33
C ASP A 185 -4.61 -12.43 20.34
N ASP A 186 -3.30 -12.67 20.21
CA ASP A 186 -2.74 -13.72 19.35
C ASP A 186 -2.97 -15.14 19.88
N LYS A 187 -3.67 -15.30 21.02
CA LYS A 187 -3.88 -16.59 21.72
C LYS A 187 -2.57 -17.34 21.96
N LEU A 188 -1.46 -16.62 22.09
CA LEU A 188 -0.17 -17.18 22.51
C LEU A 188 -0.16 -17.43 24.03
N ASN A 189 -1.31 -17.72 24.64
CA ASN A 189 -1.58 -17.77 26.07
C ASN A 189 -1.03 -19.02 26.77
N ASP A 190 -0.12 -19.74 26.12
CA ASP A 190 0.65 -20.73 26.84
C ASP A 190 1.46 -19.99 27.91
N LEU A 191 1.36 -20.40 29.18
CA LEU A 191 2.07 -19.79 30.32
C LEU A 191 3.58 -19.66 30.05
N THR A 192 4.10 -20.53 29.18
CA THR A 192 5.48 -20.48 28.68
C THR A 192 5.80 -19.23 27.86
N VAL A 193 4.83 -18.56 27.23
CA VAL A 193 5.02 -17.32 26.48
C VAL A 193 5.10 -16.14 27.43
N TYR A 194 4.21 -16.05 28.43
CA TYR A 194 4.30 -15.01 29.46
C TYR A 194 5.62 -15.08 30.23
N ASP A 195 6.06 -16.28 30.65
CA ASP A 195 7.35 -16.49 31.30
C ASP A 195 8.53 -16.15 30.38
N ARG A 196 8.46 -16.51 29.10
CA ARG A 196 9.49 -16.13 28.12
C ARG A 196 9.55 -14.62 27.87
N VAL A 197 8.40 -13.93 27.89
CA VAL A 197 8.28 -12.48 27.70
C VAL A 197 8.82 -11.71 28.90
N THR A 198 8.42 -12.10 30.11
CA THR A 198 8.70 -11.36 31.35
C THR A 198 10.04 -11.73 32.00
N ILE A 199 10.45 -13.00 31.96
CA ILE A 199 11.65 -13.48 32.67
C ILE A 199 12.91 -13.43 31.80
N ARG A 200 12.81 -13.79 30.51
CA ARG A 200 13.99 -13.92 29.63
C ARG A 200 14.30 -12.68 28.81
N GLY A 201 13.43 -11.68 28.82
CA GLY A 201 13.57 -10.47 28.03
C GLY A 201 13.41 -10.81 26.55
N TRP A 202 12.21 -10.57 26.04
CA TRP A 202 11.69 -11.00 24.73
C TRP A 202 12.56 -10.71 23.50
N PHE A 203 13.61 -9.89 23.67
CA PHE A 203 14.49 -9.37 22.62
C PHE A 203 15.98 -9.62 22.88
N ARG A 204 16.30 -10.52 23.81
CA ARG A 204 17.66 -11.04 23.95
C ARG A 204 17.95 -11.94 22.75
N GLU A 205 19.03 -11.58 22.06
CA GLU A 205 19.58 -12.28 20.91
C GLU A 205 20.27 -13.56 21.42
N ASP A 206 19.49 -14.52 21.92
CA ASP A 206 20.02 -15.83 22.27
C ASP A 206 20.00 -16.76 21.03
N SER A 207 20.93 -17.71 20.99
CA SER A 207 21.21 -18.60 19.86
C SER A 207 20.06 -19.54 19.48
N LYS A 208 18.90 -19.45 20.15
CA LYS A 208 17.68 -20.22 19.89
C LYS A 208 16.54 -19.37 19.30
N GLY A 209 16.72 -18.04 19.22
CA GLY A 209 16.18 -17.14 18.19
C GLY A 209 14.68 -17.22 17.85
N PHE A 210 13.78 -17.07 18.83
CA PHE A 210 12.33 -16.99 18.58
C PHE A 210 11.91 -15.69 17.85
N VAL A 211 12.68 -14.61 18.02
CA VAL A 211 12.46 -13.33 17.32
C VAL A 211 13.78 -12.73 16.85
N LYS A 212 13.76 -12.09 15.68
CA LYS A 212 14.93 -11.43 15.08
C LYS A 212 14.75 -9.91 15.14
N ARG A 213 15.82 -9.18 15.47
CA ARG A 213 15.84 -7.71 15.33
C ARG A 213 15.69 -7.34 13.85
N VAL A 214 14.86 -6.35 13.55
CA VAL A 214 14.68 -5.86 12.18
C VAL A 214 14.69 -4.34 12.13
N ASN A 215 15.06 -3.82 10.97
CA ASN A 215 14.79 -2.45 10.57
C ASN A 215 13.92 -2.48 9.32
N LEU A 216 12.60 -2.38 9.51
CA LEU A 216 11.63 -2.40 8.42
C LEU A 216 11.39 -0.96 7.96
N TYR A 217 12.11 -0.56 6.91
CA TYR A 217 11.99 0.76 6.26
C TYR A 217 12.16 1.98 7.18
N GLY A 218 13.00 1.86 8.21
CA GLY A 218 13.26 2.93 9.19
C GLY A 218 12.63 2.65 10.55
N LEU A 219 11.66 1.74 10.64
CA LEU A 219 11.12 1.29 11.92
C LEU A 219 11.99 0.15 12.48
N ARG A 220 12.64 0.43 13.61
CA ARG A 220 13.41 -0.56 14.36
C ARG A 220 12.49 -1.32 15.29
N GLY A 221 12.54 -2.64 15.22
CA GLY A 221 11.68 -3.52 16.02
C GLY A 221 12.13 -4.96 15.89
N TYR A 222 11.16 -5.86 15.96
CA TYR A 222 11.41 -7.29 16.01
C TYR A 222 10.44 -8.04 15.13
N ARG A 223 10.90 -9.15 14.57
CA ARG A 223 10.10 -10.06 13.74
C ARG A 223 10.08 -11.45 14.35
N ASN A 224 8.89 -11.99 14.54
CA ASN A 224 8.65 -13.41 14.71
C ASN A 224 8.22 -13.98 13.36
N THR A 225 8.73 -15.14 12.98
CA THR A 225 8.34 -15.85 11.75
C THR A 225 7.82 -17.22 12.16
N ILE A 226 6.57 -17.50 11.82
CA ILE A 226 5.94 -18.82 12.03
C ILE A 226 5.58 -19.37 10.67
N GLY A 227 6.04 -20.58 10.36
CA GLY A 227 5.82 -21.19 9.06
C GLY A 227 6.68 -22.44 8.86
N ALA A 228 6.37 -23.17 7.78
CA ALA A 228 7.12 -24.32 7.28
C ALA A 228 7.10 -24.28 5.75
N GLU A 229 8.07 -24.92 5.09
CA GLU A 229 8.04 -25.17 3.63
C GLU A 229 7.80 -23.92 2.75
N GLY A 230 8.36 -22.77 3.14
CA GLY A 230 8.21 -21.54 2.36
C GLY A 230 6.87 -20.81 2.57
N CYS A 231 6.02 -21.33 3.46
CA CYS A 231 4.71 -20.80 3.78
C CYS A 231 4.61 -20.37 5.23
N GLY A 232 3.95 -19.24 5.48
CA GLY A 232 3.70 -18.81 6.85
C GLY A 232 3.40 -17.34 6.99
N VAL A 233 3.74 -16.81 8.17
CA VAL A 233 3.43 -15.45 8.57
C VAL A 233 4.63 -14.82 9.26
N ASN A 234 5.00 -13.64 8.80
CA ASN A 234 5.87 -12.72 9.53
C ASN A 234 5.00 -11.82 10.42
N ARG A 235 5.32 -11.79 11.71
CA ARG A 235 4.76 -10.82 12.66
C ARG A 235 5.84 -9.85 13.10
N TYR A 236 5.61 -8.57 12.88
CA TYR A 236 6.51 -7.50 13.28
C TYR A 236 5.96 -6.73 14.46
N TYR A 237 6.82 -6.37 15.40
CA TYR A 237 6.50 -5.62 16.60
C TYR A 237 7.36 -4.37 16.67
N PHE A 238 6.72 -3.20 16.69
CA PHE A 238 7.37 -1.89 16.77
C PHE A 238 6.84 -1.10 17.95
N LYS A 239 7.72 -0.55 18.78
CA LYS A 239 7.34 0.38 19.84
C LYS A 239 7.27 1.80 19.26
N ILE A 240 6.07 2.39 19.25
CA ILE A 240 5.82 3.73 18.70
C ILE A 240 4.97 4.51 19.70
N ASN A 241 5.45 5.67 20.14
CA ASN A 241 4.74 6.55 21.10
C ASN A 241 4.26 5.83 22.37
N GLY A 242 5.04 4.88 22.89
CA GLY A 242 4.70 4.10 24.09
C GLY A 242 3.76 2.92 23.85
N LYS A 243 3.17 2.78 22.65
CA LYS A 243 2.32 1.67 22.22
C LYS A 243 3.07 0.66 21.37
N ILE A 244 2.45 -0.49 21.09
CA ILE A 244 2.99 -1.55 20.25
C ILE A 244 2.18 -1.63 18.94
N LEU A 245 2.82 -1.29 17.83
CA LEU A 245 2.31 -1.59 16.49
C LEU A 245 2.68 -3.02 16.13
N VAL A 246 1.67 -3.83 15.79
CA VAL A 246 1.83 -5.16 15.22
C VAL A 246 1.48 -5.12 13.74
N ILE A 247 2.39 -5.63 12.91
CA ILE A 247 2.15 -5.85 11.47
C ILE A 247 2.25 -7.34 11.21
N VAL A 248 1.21 -7.90 10.59
CA VAL A 248 1.15 -9.31 10.18
C VAL A 248 1.21 -9.36 8.67
N GLU A 249 2.20 -10.09 8.15
CA GLU A 249 2.46 -10.24 6.72
C GLU A 249 2.53 -11.73 6.40
N PRO A 250 1.50 -12.31 5.77
CA PRO A 250 1.59 -13.63 5.17
C PRO A 250 2.70 -13.67 4.11
N PHE A 251 3.39 -14.79 4.03
CA PHE A 251 4.32 -15.09 2.96
C PHE A 251 4.03 -16.49 2.40
N ASP A 252 4.08 -16.55 1.07
CA ASP A 252 4.10 -17.77 0.29
C ASP A 252 5.27 -17.60 -0.69
N MET A 253 6.32 -18.39 -0.49
CA MET A 253 7.50 -18.40 -1.36
C MET A 253 7.33 -19.42 -2.50
N ASN A 254 6.25 -20.19 -2.50
CA ASN A 254 5.96 -21.17 -3.51
C ASN A 254 5.19 -20.48 -4.65
N PRO A 255 5.58 -20.70 -5.92
CA PRO A 255 4.85 -20.12 -7.03
C PRO A 255 3.43 -20.71 -7.07
N PRO A 256 2.40 -19.92 -7.42
CA PRO A 256 1.06 -20.44 -7.58
C PRO A 256 1.05 -21.53 -8.67
N ILE A 257 0.39 -22.65 -8.38
CA ILE A 257 0.29 -23.76 -9.33
C ILE A 257 -0.88 -23.45 -10.26
N ILE A 258 -0.57 -23.21 -11.54
CA ILE A 258 -1.55 -22.74 -12.50
C ILE A 258 -2.39 -23.90 -13.02
N LYS A 259 -3.71 -23.74 -12.95
CA LYS A 259 -4.65 -24.68 -13.55
C LYS A 259 -4.48 -24.69 -15.08
N ASP A 260 -4.43 -25.88 -15.68
CA ASP A 260 -4.40 -26.11 -17.12
C ASP A 260 -3.20 -25.50 -17.88
N ASN A 261 -2.05 -25.27 -17.22
CA ASN A 261 -0.85 -24.66 -17.83
C ASN A 261 -1.11 -23.28 -18.48
N LYS A 262 -2.13 -22.53 -18.02
CA LYS A 262 -2.33 -21.15 -18.48
C LYS A 262 -1.12 -20.28 -18.10
N SER A 263 -0.81 -19.28 -18.92
CA SER A 263 0.23 -18.31 -18.57
C SER A 263 -0.25 -17.41 -17.43
N LEU A 264 0.63 -17.07 -16.49
CA LEU A 264 0.38 -15.98 -15.54
C LEU A 264 0.02 -14.71 -16.32
N PRO A 265 -1.00 -13.94 -15.88
CA PRO A 265 -1.32 -12.65 -16.48
C PRO A 265 -0.07 -11.78 -16.60
N GLN A 266 0.16 -11.23 -17.80
CA GLN A 266 1.28 -10.33 -18.04
C GLN A 266 1.16 -9.12 -17.12
N GLY A 267 2.22 -8.81 -16.36
CA GLY A 267 2.27 -7.65 -15.45
C GLY A 267 2.34 -8.01 -13.96
N ILE A 268 2.11 -9.27 -13.57
CA ILE A 268 2.28 -9.69 -12.18
C ILE A 268 3.78 -9.73 -11.84
N LYS A 269 4.24 -8.74 -11.08
CA LYS A 269 5.56 -8.76 -10.43
C LYS A 269 5.37 -8.86 -8.92
N PHE A 270 5.75 -10.00 -8.36
CA PHE A 270 5.72 -10.24 -6.91
C PHE A 270 6.76 -9.38 -6.14
N ASP A 271 7.73 -8.79 -6.85
CA ASP A 271 8.83 -8.00 -6.27
C ASP A 271 8.41 -6.63 -5.71
N ASP A 272 7.20 -6.17 -6.01
CA ASP A 272 6.79 -4.81 -5.69
C ASP A 272 6.19 -4.66 -4.28
N LYS A 273 5.91 -5.79 -3.61
CA LYS A 273 5.39 -5.84 -2.23
C LYS A 273 6.21 -4.98 -1.27
N GLY A 274 7.54 -4.99 -1.43
CA GLY A 274 8.44 -4.21 -0.57
C GLY A 274 8.30 -2.70 -0.72
N GLU A 275 7.95 -2.19 -1.90
CA GLU A 275 7.74 -0.75 -2.11
C GLU A 275 6.38 -0.30 -1.56
N ILE A 276 5.34 -1.09 -1.78
CA ILE A 276 4.01 -0.85 -1.19
C ILE A 276 4.12 -0.83 0.35
N MET A 277 4.73 -1.86 0.93
CA MET A 277 4.94 -1.95 2.38
C MET A 277 5.76 -0.76 2.90
N ARG A 278 6.81 -0.33 2.18
CA ARG A 278 7.60 0.86 2.52
C ARG A 278 6.76 2.12 2.55
N TYR A 279 5.88 2.33 1.56
CA TYR A 279 5.00 3.50 1.53
C TYR A 279 4.05 3.50 2.71
N ILE A 280 3.38 2.37 2.97
CA ILE A 280 2.43 2.22 4.07
C ILE A 280 3.13 2.52 5.40
N ILE A 281 4.29 1.91 5.63
CA ILE A 281 5.04 2.07 6.88
C ILE A 281 5.55 3.50 7.09
N LYS A 282 5.99 4.20 6.04
CA LYS A 282 6.45 5.59 6.17
C LYS A 282 5.31 6.59 6.41
N ASN A 283 4.10 6.25 5.96
CA ASN A 283 2.96 7.17 6.01
C ASN A 283 1.93 6.85 7.10
N LEU A 284 2.03 5.70 7.77
CA LEU A 284 1.16 5.40 8.92
C LEU A 284 1.42 6.33 10.11
N ARG A 285 0.43 6.47 10.98
CA ARG A 285 0.50 7.23 12.23
C ARG A 285 -0.08 6.42 13.37
N VAL A 286 0.63 6.39 14.49
CA VAL A 286 0.20 5.81 15.76
C VAL A 286 0.01 6.93 16.77
N PHE A 287 -1.20 7.03 17.33
CA PHE A 287 -1.59 8.07 18.28
C PHE A 287 -1.47 7.59 19.72
#